data_AF-A0A545SEI9-F1
#
_entry.id   AF-A0A545SEI9-F1
#
_cell.length_a   1.000
_cell.length_b   1.000
_cell.length_c   1.000
_cell.angle_alpha   90.00
_cell.angle_beta   90.00
_cell.angle_gamma   90.00
#
_symmetry.space_group_name_H-M   'P 1'
#
loop_
_entity.id
_entity.type
_entity.pdbx_description
1 polymer ?
#
loop_
_entity_poly.entity_id
_entity_poly.type
_entity_poly.pdbx_seq_one_letter_code
_entity_poly.pdbx_strand_id
1 'polypeptide(L)'
;MPRSSLGVQSSVDIGNQEMGTVKWFDASKGYGFILRDSGPEIFVHYRSILGEGHRVLYEGQRVAFTIAQGRKGLQAEDVELIEA
;
A
#
# COMPACT_ATOMS: atom_id res chain seq x y z
N MET A 1 7.22 44.24 -10.14
CA MET A 1 7.76 42.93 -10.56
C MET A 1 7.70 41.96 -9.37
N PRO A 2 6.70 41.06 -9.26
CA PRO A 2 6.78 39.88 -8.39
C PRO A 2 7.18 38.64 -9.20
N ARG A 3 8.13 37.85 -8.67
CA ARG A 3 8.61 36.62 -9.30
C ARG A 3 7.58 35.50 -9.14
N SER A 4 7.21 34.90 -10.26
CA SER A 4 6.56 33.60 -10.35
C SER A 4 7.34 32.52 -9.60
N SER A 5 6.64 31.63 -8.90
CA SER A 5 7.06 30.24 -8.68
C SER A 5 5.78 29.42 -8.42
N LEU A 6 5.21 28.89 -9.49
CA LEU A 6 5.26 27.46 -9.83
C LEU A 6 4.36 26.62 -8.91
N GLY A 7 3.17 26.30 -9.43
CA GLY A 7 2.35 25.23 -8.88
C GLY A 7 3.04 23.89 -9.09
N VAL A 8 2.98 23.05 -8.07
CA VAL A 8 2.91 21.60 -8.26
C VAL A 8 1.53 21.20 -7.76
N GLN A 9 0.62 20.99 -8.72
CA GLN A 9 -0.53 20.15 -8.50
C GLN A 9 0.01 18.73 -8.29
N SER A 10 0.24 18.31 -7.06
CA SER A 10 0.21 16.90 -6.71
C SER A 10 -1.22 16.57 -6.28
N SER A 11 -2.15 16.74 -7.22
CA SER A 11 -3.37 15.94 -7.22
C SER A 11 -2.94 14.53 -7.60
N VAL A 12 -2.32 13.82 -6.66
CA VAL A 12 -2.25 12.37 -6.78
C VAL A 12 -3.70 11.93 -6.75
N ASP A 13 -4.15 11.24 -7.78
CA ASP A 13 -5.46 10.63 -7.84
C ASP A 13 -5.57 9.54 -6.75
N ILE A 14 -5.63 9.93 -5.48
CA ILE A 14 -5.92 9.07 -4.32
C ILE A 14 -7.42 8.75 -4.32
N GLY A 15 -7.95 8.33 -5.45
CA GLY A 15 -9.38 8.02 -5.61
C GLY A 15 -9.79 6.71 -4.94
N ASN A 16 -8.83 5.81 -4.66
CA ASN A 16 -9.16 4.47 -4.14
C ASN A 16 -8.02 3.77 -3.36
N GLN A 17 -7.02 4.50 -2.86
CA GLN A 17 -6.01 3.93 -1.97
C GLN A 17 -6.51 3.97 -0.52
N GLU A 18 -6.59 2.81 0.12
CA GLU A 18 -6.78 2.66 1.56
C GLU A 18 -5.44 2.58 2.28
N MET A 19 -5.48 2.87 3.58
CA MET A 19 -4.33 2.74 4.46
C MET A 19 -4.55 1.58 5.43
N GLY A 20 -3.44 0.97 5.83
CA GLY A 20 -3.46 -0.07 6.84
C GLY A 20 -2.09 -0.31 7.44
N THR A 21 -2.10 -1.18 8.43
CA THR A 21 -0.92 -1.59 9.19
C THR A 21 -0.64 -3.04 8.88
N VAL A 22 0.60 -3.35 8.51
CA VAL A 22 1.02 -4.72 8.20
C VAL A 22 0.87 -5.56 9.48
N LYS A 23 -0.02 -6.55 9.45
CA LYS A 23 -0.21 -7.46 10.58
C LYS A 23 0.91 -8.47 10.64
N TRP A 24 1.26 -9.06 9.50
CA TRP A 24 2.42 -9.91 9.33
C TRP A 24 2.67 -10.10 7.84
N PHE A 25 3.93 -10.28 7.48
CA PHE A 25 4.32 -10.58 6.10
C PHE A 25 5.46 -11.58 6.10
N ASP A 26 5.29 -12.66 5.33
CA ASP A 26 6.30 -13.68 5.17
C ASP A 26 7.02 -13.45 3.84
N ALA A 27 8.19 -12.81 3.90
CA ALA A 27 9.02 -12.56 2.73
C ALA A 27 9.52 -13.84 2.04
N SER A 28 9.64 -14.95 2.78
CA SER A 28 10.08 -16.23 2.22
C SER A 28 8.97 -16.87 1.39
N LYS A 29 7.72 -16.73 1.84
CA LYS A 29 6.55 -17.22 1.09
C LYS A 29 5.99 -16.21 0.09
N GLY A 30 6.32 -14.93 0.24
CA GLY A 30 5.89 -13.84 -0.62
C GLY A 30 4.43 -13.42 -0.42
N TYR A 31 3.86 -13.64 0.76
CA TYR A 31 2.49 -13.20 1.07
C TYR A 31 2.34 -12.83 2.54
N GLY A 32 1.29 -12.06 2.83
CA GLY A 32 0.99 -11.61 4.19
C GLY A 32 -0.42 -11.06 4.31
N PHE A 33 -0.67 -10.38 5.43
CA PHE A 33 -1.92 -9.72 5.71
C PHE A 33 -1.68 -8.32 6.25
N ILE A 34 -2.49 -7.38 5.76
CA ILE A 34 -2.51 -6.00 6.21
C ILE A 34 -3.83 -5.77 6.94
N LEU A 35 -3.76 -5.22 8.14
CA LEU A 35 -4.92 -4.77 8.89
C LEU A 35 -5.34 -3.41 8.34
N ARG A 36 -6.55 -3.31 7.78
CA ARG A 36 -7.06 -2.02 7.30
C ARG A 36 -7.56 -1.20 8.47
N ASP A 37 -7.42 0.12 8.39
CA ASP A 37 -8.02 1.02 9.39
C ASP A 37 -9.57 0.95 9.34
N SER A 38 -10.11 0.73 8.15
CA SER A 38 -11.57 0.71 7.89
C SER A 38 -12.26 -0.63 8.19
N GLY A 39 -11.54 -1.70 8.59
CA GLY A 39 -12.21 -2.96 8.93
C GLY A 39 -11.34 -4.24 8.88
N PRO A 40 -11.75 -5.28 8.12
CA PRO A 40 -11.09 -6.59 8.17
C PRO A 40 -9.71 -6.59 7.52
N GLU A 41 -8.89 -7.57 7.91
CA GLU A 41 -7.59 -7.80 7.29
C GLU A 41 -7.72 -8.15 5.79
N ILE A 42 -6.80 -7.63 5.00
CA ILE A 42 -6.73 -7.83 3.56
C ILE A 42 -5.49 -8.63 3.20
N PHE A 43 -5.65 -9.54 2.24
CA PHE A 43 -4.55 -10.36 1.76
C PHE A 43 -3.60 -9.53 0.90
N VAL A 44 -2.30 -9.62 1.13
CA VAL A 44 -1.28 -8.99 0.29
C VAL A 44 -0.32 -10.03 -0.27
N HIS A 45 0.07 -9.84 -1.53
CA HIS A 45 1.05 -10.67 -2.20
C HIS A 45 2.26 -9.82 -2.61
N TYR A 46 3.47 -10.40 -2.60
CA TYR A 46 4.70 -9.67 -2.94
C TYR A 46 4.65 -9.03 -4.33
N ARG A 47 3.89 -9.63 -5.25
CA ARG A 47 3.70 -9.09 -6.61
C ARG A 47 2.96 -7.75 -6.63
N SER A 48 2.06 -7.54 -5.67
CA SER A 48 1.26 -6.34 -5.53
C SER A 48 2.01 -5.18 -4.87
N ILE A 49 3.17 -5.44 -4.27
CA ILE A 49 3.97 -4.41 -3.60
C ILE A 49 4.75 -3.63 -4.67
N LEU A 50 4.53 -2.31 -4.66
CA LEU A 50 5.23 -1.33 -5.46
C LEU A 50 6.52 -0.95 -4.75
N GLY A 51 7.65 -1.18 -5.43
CA GLY A 51 8.97 -0.86 -4.92
C GLY A 51 10.07 -1.39 -5.83
N GLU A 52 11.10 -0.59 -6.07
CA GLU A 52 12.32 -1.03 -6.74
C GLU A 52 13.19 -1.84 -5.77
N GLY A 53 13.09 -3.17 -5.82
CA GLY A 53 13.96 -4.08 -5.07
C GLY A 53 13.21 -5.09 -4.18
N HIS A 54 13.59 -5.17 -2.91
CA HIS A 54 13.05 -6.14 -1.95
C HIS A 54 11.61 -5.75 -1.57
N ARG A 55 10.64 -6.42 -2.20
CA ARG A 55 9.20 -6.29 -1.97
C ARG A 55 8.80 -6.95 -0.65
N VAL A 56 9.36 -6.46 0.45
CA VAL A 56 9.15 -6.98 1.79
C VAL A 56 8.49 -5.93 2.66
N LEU A 57 7.54 -6.39 3.47
CA LEU A 57 6.86 -5.59 4.47
C LEU A 57 7.25 -6.11 5.85
N TYR A 58 7.34 -5.22 6.83
CA TYR A 58 7.56 -5.57 8.22
C TYR A 58 6.27 -5.39 9.02
N GLU A 59 6.07 -6.25 10.02
CA GLU A 59 4.96 -6.11 10.97
C GLU A 59 4.98 -4.73 11.64
N GLY A 60 3.80 -4.11 11.74
CA GLY A 60 3.64 -2.78 12.33
C GLY A 60 3.88 -1.61 11.38
N GLN A 61 4.37 -1.85 10.16
CA GLN A 61 4.57 -0.77 9.18
C GLN A 61 3.27 -0.26 8.59
N ARG A 62 3.26 1.03 8.25
CA ARG A 62 2.13 1.70 7.61
C ARG A 62 2.29 1.63 6.10
N VAL A 63 1.24 1.14 5.43
CA VAL A 63 1.21 0.93 3.98
C VAL A 63 -0.06 1.49 3.39
N ALA A 64 0.06 2.06 2.20
CA ALA A 64 -1.06 2.48 1.36
C ALA A 64 -1.27 1.41 0.29
N PHE A 65 -2.50 1.01 0.03
CA PHE A 65 -2.83 0.00 -0.97
C PHE A 65 -4.23 0.22 -1.49
N THR A 66 -4.50 -0.25 -2.70
CA THR A 66 -5.84 -0.28 -3.25
C THR A 66 -6.48 -1.63 -2.97
N ILE A 67 -7.77 -1.62 -2.64
CA ILE A 67 -8.54 -2.85 -2.48
C ILE A 67 -9.02 -3.31 -3.85
N ALA A 68 -8.65 -4.53 -4.21
CA ALA A 68 -9.17 -5.23 -5.37
C ALA A 68 -9.92 -6.50 -4.97
N GLN A 69 -10.91 -6.88 -5.78
CA GLN A 69 -11.69 -8.08 -5.58
C GLN A 69 -11.02 -9.25 -6.31
N GLY A 70 -10.32 -10.10 -5.55
CA GLY A 70 -9.62 -11.27 -6.07
C GLY A 70 -10.46 -12.55 -6.02
N ARG A 71 -9.92 -13.61 -6.63
CA ARG A 71 -10.51 -14.97 -6.63
C ARG A 71 -10.74 -15.59 -5.24
N LYS A 72 -10.03 -15.11 -4.22
CA LYS A 72 -10.08 -15.60 -2.83
C LYS A 72 -10.72 -14.59 -1.86
N GLY A 73 -11.23 -13.47 -2.36
CA GLY A 73 -11.72 -12.36 -1.54
C GLY A 73 -10.95 -11.06 -1.80
N LEU A 74 -11.06 -10.11 -0.87
CA LEU A 74 -10.38 -8.81 -0.97
C LEU A 74 -8.87 -9.01 -0.90
N GLN A 75 -8.15 -8.40 -1.84
CA GLN A 75 -6.69 -8.38 -1.89
C GLN A 75 -6.16 -6.96 -2.05
N ALA A 76 -5.00 -6.70 -1.49
CA ALA A 76 -4.28 -5.44 -1.64
C ALA A 76 -3.51 -5.45 -2.97
N GLU A 77 -3.73 -4.41 -3.76
CA GLU A 77 -3.00 -4.08 -4.98
C GLU A 77 -2.31 -2.72 -4.82
N ASP A 78 -1.30 -2.47 -5.66
CA ASP A 78 -0.54 -1.21 -5.65
C ASP A 78 -0.07 -0.81 -4.24
N VAL A 79 0.54 -1.76 -3.52
CA VAL A 79 0.94 -1.56 -2.11
C VAL A 79 2.22 -0.75 -2.04
N GLU A 80 2.13 0.44 -1.47
CA GLU A 80 3.22 1.38 -1.26
C GLU A 80 3.51 1.54 0.24
N LEU A 81 4.81 1.56 0.59
CA LEU A 81 5.27 1.84 1.94
C LEU A 81 5.23 3.35 2.17
N ILE A 82 4.44 3.78 3.16
CA ILE A 82 4.28 5.22 3.48
C ILE A 82 5.23 5.64 4.61
N GLU A 83 5.36 4.81 5.65
CA GLU A 83 6.27 5.07 6.77
C GLU A 83 6.94 3.78 7.25
N ALA A 84 8.24 3.87 7.51
CA ALA A 84 9.11 2.77 7.93
C ALA A 84 9.56 2.89 9.38
#